data_AF-A0A7G2IZE7-F1
#
_entry.id   AF-A0A7G2IZE7-F1
#
_cell.length_a   1.000
_cell.length_b   1.000
_cell.length_c   1.000
_cell.angle_alpha   90.00
_cell.angle_beta   90.00
_cell.angle_gamma   90.00
#
_symmetry.space_group_name_H-M   'P 1'
#
loop_
_entity.id
_entity.type
_entity.pdbx_description
1 polymer ?
#
loop_
_entity_poly.entity_id
_entity_poly.type
_entity_poly.pdbx_seq_one_letter_code
_entity_poly.pdbx_strand_id
1 'polypeptide(L)'
;MLELAAKRAKGIDLSQPPLVRQLSLMDWYIAYELQVCLLPEVPLADARNELHSNIQDVFNEFNVQIMSPNFVLQPESSVMVAKEDWYTAPAAPPESGK
;
A
#
# COMPACT_ATOMS: atom_id res chain seq x y z
N MET A 1 -1.55 5.18 8.79
CA MET A 1 -1.80 4.16 7.75
C MET A 1 -0.51 3.54 7.23
N LEU A 2 0.47 4.31 6.73
CA LEU A 2 1.74 3.77 6.23
C LEU A 2 2.51 2.90 7.25
N GLU A 3 2.63 3.33 8.50
CA GLU A 3 3.25 2.50 9.56
C GLU A 3 2.45 1.22 9.85
N LEU A 4 1.11 1.28 9.75
CA LEU A 4 0.26 0.11 9.93
C LEU A 4 0.42 -0.88 8.78
N ALA A 5 0.51 -0.39 7.54
CA ALA A 5 0.82 -1.21 6.37
C ALA A 5 2.18 -1.91 6.52
N ALA A 6 3.21 -1.17 6.93
CA ALA A 6 4.53 -1.75 7.19
C ALA A 6 4.52 -2.79 8.32
N LYS A 7 3.73 -2.59 9.38
CA LYS A 7 3.58 -3.56 10.48
C LYS A 7 2.86 -4.84 10.06
N ARG A 8 2.02 -4.78 9.02
CA ARG A 8 1.29 -5.95 8.48
C ARG A 8 2.08 -6.68 7.38
N ALA A 9 3.02 -5.99 6.73
CA ALA A 9 3.86 -6.56 5.69
C ALA A 9 4.82 -7.63 6.24
N LYS A 10 4.85 -8.79 5.58
CA LYS A 10 5.84 -9.83 5.84
C LYS A 10 7.25 -9.36 5.46
N GLY A 11 8.25 -9.89 6.17
CA GLY A 11 9.65 -9.59 5.88
C GLY A 11 10.16 -8.26 6.46
N ILE A 12 9.33 -7.53 7.20
CA ILE A 12 9.73 -6.31 7.92
C ILE A 12 10.17 -6.67 9.35
N ASP A 13 11.35 -6.21 9.76
CA ASP A 13 11.87 -6.36 11.11
C ASP A 13 11.22 -5.31 12.03
N LEU A 14 10.28 -5.74 12.87
CA LEU A 14 9.56 -4.87 13.79
C LEU A 14 10.34 -4.53 15.07
N SER A 15 11.53 -5.11 15.28
CA SER A 15 12.42 -4.65 16.35
C SER A 15 12.96 -3.24 16.06
N GLN A 16 13.02 -2.87 14.77
CA GLN A 16 13.21 -1.50 14.31
C GLN A 16 11.88 -0.98 13.74
N PRO A 17 11.12 -0.18 14.50
CA PRO A 17 9.78 0.22 14.09
C PRO A 17 9.82 1.01 12.77
N PRO A 18 8.85 0.78 11.87
CA PRO A 18 8.69 1.60 10.68
C PRO A 18 8.58 3.08 11.03
N LEU A 19 9.17 3.94 10.21
CA LEU A 19 9.16 5.39 10.41
C LEU A 19 8.59 6.08 9.17
N VAL A 20 7.67 7.01 9.39
CA VAL A 20 7.11 7.85 8.33
C VAL A 20 7.58 9.29 8.49
N ARG A 21 8.06 9.90 7.40
CA ARG A 21 8.31 11.35 7.33
C ARG A 21 7.50 11.97 6.21
N GLN A 22 6.92 13.14 6.49
CA GLN A 22 6.38 13.98 5.44
C GLN A 22 7.52 14.83 4.87
N LEU A 23 7.80 14.67 3.57
CA LEU A 23 8.91 15.35 2.91
C LEU A 23 8.51 16.71 2.36
N SER A 24 7.36 16.78 1.69
CA SER A 24 6.86 18.03 1.09
C SER A 24 5.35 17.99 0.88
N LEU A 25 4.76 19.18 0.84
CA LEU A 25 3.41 19.41 0.34
C LEU A 25 3.55 19.82 -1.13
N MET A 26 3.25 18.91 -2.06
CA MET A 26 3.25 19.21 -3.49
C MET A 26 1.88 19.73 -3.90
N ASP A 27 1.78 20.30 -5.10
CA ASP A 27 0.54 20.92 -5.60
C ASP A 27 -0.65 19.93 -5.68
N TRP A 28 -0.37 18.63 -5.87
CA TRP A 28 -1.39 17.60 -6.09
C TRP A 28 -1.39 16.46 -5.08
N TYR A 29 -0.35 16.31 -4.28
CA TYR A 29 -0.19 15.22 -3.33
C TYR A 29 0.81 15.58 -2.25
N ILE A 30 0.79 14.82 -1.15
CA ILE A 30 1.79 14.95 -0.09
C ILE A 30 2.85 13.88 -0.33
N ALA A 31 4.12 14.28 -0.35
CA ALA A 31 5.23 13.35 -0.46
C ALA A 31 5.56 12.79 0.92
N TYR A 32 5.47 11.48 1.07
CA TYR A 32 5.87 10.77 2.29
C TYR A 32 7.06 9.85 1.99
N GLU A 33 7.94 9.73 2.97
CA GLU A 33 8.94 8.68 3.07
C GLU A 33 8.46 7.65 4.09
N LEU A 34 8.53 6.37 3.73
CA LEU A 34 8.36 5.25 4.65
C LEU A 34 9.68 4.47 4.72
N GLN A 35 10.27 4.44 5.91
CA GLN A 35 11.49 3.69 6.19
C GLN A 35 11.14 2.43 6.97
N VAL A 36 11.73 1.31 6.55
CA VAL A 36 11.57 -0.01 7.16
C VAL A 36 12.91 -0.74 7.20
N CYS A 37 13.11 -1.57 8.21
CA CYS A 37 14.19 -2.55 8.24
C CYS A 37 13.65 -3.89 7.72
N LEU A 38 14.41 -4.58 6.86
CA LEU A 38 14.03 -5.91 6.38
C LEU A 38 14.62 -6.99 7.29
N LEU A 39 13.89 -8.09 7.46
CA LEU A 39 14.44 -9.30 8.06
C LEU A 39 15.59 -9.83 7.19
N PRO A 40 16.58 -10.54 7.79
CA PRO A 40 17.64 -11.20 7.03
C PRO A 40 17.06 -12.12 5.94
N GLU A 41 17.78 -12.26 4.83
CA GLU A 41 17.43 -13.12 3.68
C GLU A 41 16.16 -12.73 2.91
N VAL A 42 15.45 -11.66 3.28
CA VAL A 42 14.30 -11.17 2.49
C VAL A 42 14.79 -10.38 1.27
N PRO A 43 14.48 -10.82 0.04
CA PRO A 43 14.84 -10.06 -1.15
C PRO A 43 14.10 -8.72 -1.19
N LEU A 44 14.78 -7.66 -1.64
CA LEU A 44 14.19 -6.32 -1.75
C LEU A 44 12.95 -6.30 -2.65
N ALA A 45 12.92 -7.12 -3.70
CA ALA A 45 11.78 -7.21 -4.61
C ALA A 45 10.52 -7.72 -3.89
N ASP A 46 10.65 -8.79 -3.11
CA ASP A 46 9.55 -9.40 -2.37
C ASP A 46 9.05 -8.45 -1.27
N ALA A 47 9.97 -7.83 -0.52
CA ALA A 47 9.63 -6.84 0.48
C ALA A 47 8.87 -5.64 -0.11
N ARG A 48 9.29 -5.14 -1.28
CA ARG A 48 8.58 -4.04 -1.97
C ARG A 48 7.18 -4.46 -2.42
N ASN A 49 7.05 -5.65 -2.99
CA ASN A 49 5.75 -6.15 -3.42
C ASN A 49 4.78 -6.28 -2.24
N GLU A 50 5.24 -6.86 -1.14
CA GLU A 50 4.47 -7.02 0.08
C GLU A 50 4.09 -5.66 0.69
N LEU A 51 5.03 -4.72 0.76
CA LEU A 51 4.81 -3.39 1.31
C LEU A 51 3.80 -2.59 0.47
N HIS A 52 3.95 -2.57 -0.85
CA HIS A 52 3.02 -1.86 -1.73
C HIS A 52 1.61 -2.43 -1.69
N SER A 53 1.48 -3.76 -1.56
CA SER A 53 0.18 -4.42 -1.42
C SER A 53 -0.49 -4.02 -0.11
N ASN A 54 0.24 -4.11 1.01
CA ASN A 54 -0.28 -3.72 2.32
C ASN A 54 -0.62 -2.22 2.40
N ILE A 55 0.13 -1.35 1.72
CA ILE A 55 -0.20 0.09 1.66
C ILE A 55 -1.54 0.28 0.98
N GLN A 56 -1.78 -0.36 -0.17
CA GLN A 56 -3.06 -0.27 -0.87
C GLN A 56 -4.21 -0.81 0.00
N ASP A 57 -4.05 -2.00 0.58
CA ASP A 57 -5.09 -2.63 1.39
C ASP A 57 -5.46 -1.81 2.62
N VAL A 58 -4.47 -1.29 3.35
CA VAL A 58 -4.72 -0.46 4.54
C VAL A 58 -5.39 0.85 4.14
N PHE A 59 -4.94 1.51 3.07
CA PHE A 59 -5.59 2.75 2.63
C PHE A 59 -7.03 2.51 2.20
N ASN A 60 -7.28 1.40 1.48
CA ASN A 60 -8.62 0.96 1.10
C ASN A 60 -9.51 0.67 2.32
N GLU A 61 -9.00 -0.05 3.33
CA GLU A 61 -9.70 -0.39 4.58
C GLU A 61 -10.21 0.87 5.32
N PHE A 62 -9.44 1.94 5.29
CA PHE A 62 -9.79 3.21 5.94
C PHE A 62 -10.46 4.22 4.99
N ASN A 63 -10.86 3.80 3.78
CA ASN A 63 -11.47 4.65 2.76
C ASN A 63 -10.62 5.89 2.39
N VAL A 64 -9.29 5.77 2.47
CA VAL A 64 -8.37 6.84 2.09
C VAL A 64 -7.87 6.60 0.68
N GLN A 65 -8.17 7.53 -0.21
CA GLN A 65 -7.74 7.46 -1.60
C GLN A 65 -6.24 7.77 -1.73
N ILE A 66 -5.51 6.94 -2.49
CA ILE A 66 -4.15 7.23 -2.92
C ILE A 66 -4.22 8.04 -4.22
N MET A 67 -3.73 9.28 -4.20
CA MET A 67 -3.73 10.14 -5.37
C MET A 67 -2.57 9.81 -6.31
N SER A 68 -2.87 9.64 -7.60
CA SER A 68 -1.86 9.59 -8.65
C SER A 68 -1.51 11.02 -9.10
N PRO A 69 -0.23 11.32 -9.40
CA PRO A 69 0.15 12.63 -9.94
C PRO A 69 -0.51 12.96 -11.29
N ASN A 70 -1.02 11.96 -12.02
CA ASN A 70 -1.74 12.15 -13.28
C ASN A 70 -3.28 12.20 -13.12
N PHE A 71 -3.77 12.38 -11.89
CA PHE A 71 -5.19 12.35 -11.58
C PHE A 71 -5.80 13.76 -11.72
N VAL A 72 -6.26 14.09 -12.94
CA VAL A 72 -6.69 15.45 -13.33
C VAL A 72 -8.15 15.75 -12.97
N LEU A 73 -8.99 14.72 -12.78
CA LEU A 73 -10.39 14.88 -12.37
C LEU A 73 -10.78 13.83 -11.34
N GLN A 74 -11.25 14.28 -10.18
CA GLN A 74 -11.83 13.42 -9.13
C GLN A 74 -13.36 13.38 -9.28
N PRO A 75 -13.99 12.21 -9.43
CA PRO A 75 -15.44 12.07 -9.29
C PRO A 75 -15.85 12.38 -7.84
N GLU A 76 -17.12 12.75 -7.61
CA GLU A 76 -17.62 13.05 -6.25
C GLU A 76 -17.46 11.88 -5.25
N SER A 77 -17.33 10.65 -5.76
CA SER A 77 -17.08 9.44 -4.99
C SER A 77 -15.62 8.97 -5.07
N SER A 78 -15.14 8.33 -4.00
CA SER A 78 -13.82 7.69 -3.98
C SER A 78 -13.70 6.62 -5.08
N VAL A 79 -12.57 6.61 -5.78
CA VAL A 79 -12.26 5.57 -6.78
C VAL A 79 -11.59 4.40 -6.06
N MET A 80 -12.42 3.56 -5.45
CA MET A 80 -12.00 2.31 -4.80
C MET A 80 -12.56 1.13 -5.59
N VAL A 81 -11.80 0.04 -5.71
CA VAL A 81 -12.32 -1.22 -6.25
C VAL A 81 -13.05 -1.94 -5.13
N ALA A 82 -14.35 -2.15 -5.30
CA ALA A 82 -15.17 -2.88 -4.33
C ALA A 82 -14.64 -4.31 -4.18
N LYS A 83 -14.77 -4.91 -2.99
CA LYS A 83 -14.21 -6.23 -2.70
C LYS A 83 -14.78 -7.32 -3.61
N GLU A 84 -16.03 -7.13 -4.03
CA GLU A 84 -16.73 -7.99 -4.98
C GLU A 84 -16.09 -7.95 -6.38
N ASP A 85 -15.42 -6.85 -6.73
CA ASP A 85 -14.85 -6.59 -8.05
C ASP A 85 -13.34 -6.92 -8.13
N TRP A 86 -12.72 -7.37 -7.04
CA TRP A 86 -11.27 -7.67 -6.98
C TRP A 86 -10.80 -8.72 -7.99
N TYR A 87 -11.70 -9.60 -8.44
CA TYR A 87 -11.42 -10.66 -9.41
C TYR A 87 -12.22 -10.50 -10.71
N THR A 88 -12.56 -9.26 -11.06
CA THR A 88 -13.12 -8.98 -12.39
C THR A 88 -12.10 -9.37 -13.46
N ALA A 89 -12.57 -10.04 -14.52
CA ALA A 89 -11.70 -10.48 -15.60
C ALA A 89 -10.82 -9.31 -16.12
N PRO A 90 -9.51 -9.50 -16.31
CA PRO A 90 -8.81 -10.79 -16.41
C PRO A 90 -8.23 -11.35 -15.09
N ALA A 91 -8.49 -10.72 -13.93
CA ALA A 91 -7.99 -11.21 -12.65
C ALA A 91 -8.69 -12.53 -12.25
N ALA A 92 -7.93 -13.47 -11.69
CA ALA A 92 -8.45 -14.73 -11.18
C ALA A 92 -8.37 -14.76 -9.64
N PRO A 93 -9.36 -15.35 -8.95
CA PRO A 93 -9.27 -15.57 -7.51
C PRO A 93 -8.07 -16.49 -7.21
N PRO A 94 -7.33 -16.26 -6.11
CA PRO A 94 -6.23 -17.13 -5.73
C PRO A 94 -6.73 -18.56 -5.56
N GLU A 95 -6.00 -19.54 -6.12
CA GLU A 95 -6.32 -20.95 -5.92
C GLU A 95 -6.19 -21.28 -4.43
N SER A 96 -7.31 -21.63 -3.79
CA SER A 96 -7.33 -22.14 -2.42
C SER A 96 -6.52 -23.43 -2.37
N GLY A 97 -5.25 -23.33 -1.99
CA GLY A 97 -4.34 -24.45 -1.86
C GLY A 97 -4.92 -25.54 -0.95
N LYS A 98 -4.94 -26.77 -1.44
CA LYS A 98 -4.88 -28.00 -0.64
C LYS A 98 -3.43 -28.42 -0.49
#